data_AF-A0A2S4XKK0-F1
#
_entry.id   AF-A0A2S4XKK0-F1
#
_cell.length_a   1.000
_cell.length_b   1.000
_cell.length_c   1.000
_cell.angle_alpha   90.00
_cell.angle_beta   90.00
_cell.angle_gamma   90.00
#
_symmetry.space_group_name_H-M   'P 1'
#
loop_
_entity.id
_entity.type
_entity.pdbx_description
1 polymer ?
#
loop_
_entity_poly.entity_id
_entity_poly.type
_entity_poly.pdbx_seq_one_letter_code
_entity_poly.pdbx_strand_id
1 'polypeptide(L)'
;MSTRTTRPAPRPPEGTPPPGELARMARGVLAGAVRVARWAARERGEGAGARAAADGSLPDTAAEQAAAALELTPQQVRADWDRARLAGLIELHGGETRPGWRLRAWDRDDSAALRGWVALFDAWSLARPAPADASPGAVAEVIEALPQVLSLLYLSA
;
A
#
# COMPACT_ATOMS: atom_id res chain seq x y z
N MET A 1 21.41 31.80 10.31
CA MET A 1 20.36 31.03 9.59
C MET A 1 21.01 30.40 8.37
N SER A 2 21.33 29.11 8.42
CA SER A 2 21.96 28.42 7.28
C SER A 2 20.87 27.91 6.35
N THR A 3 20.73 28.52 5.17
CA THR A 3 19.83 28.07 4.12
C THR A 3 20.37 26.76 3.56
N ARG A 4 19.77 25.64 3.98
CA ARG A 4 20.08 24.30 3.49
C ARG A 4 19.63 24.20 2.03
N THR A 5 20.53 24.47 1.10
CA THR A 5 20.30 24.31 -0.34
C THR A 5 19.91 22.86 -0.61
N THR A 6 18.66 22.63 -0.99
CA THR A 6 18.13 21.29 -1.24
C THR A 6 18.77 20.79 -2.54
N ARG A 7 19.63 19.77 -2.45
CA ARG A 7 20.22 19.14 -3.64
C ARG A 7 19.08 18.57 -4.49
N PRO A 8 19.03 18.85 -5.82
CA PRO A 8 18.02 18.28 -6.70
C PRO A 8 18.02 16.75 -6.61
N ALA A 9 16.84 16.14 -6.64
CA ALA A 9 16.73 14.69 -6.69
C ALA A 9 17.47 14.16 -7.93
N PRO A 10 18.17 13.02 -7.84
CA PRO A 10 18.82 12.42 -9.00
C PRO A 10 17.79 12.15 -10.09
N ARG A 11 18.21 12.30 -11.35
CA ARG A 11 17.36 11.97 -12.49
C ARG A 11 17.06 10.46 -12.48
N PRO A 12 15.81 10.04 -12.71
CA PRO A 12 15.48 8.63 -12.85
C PRO A 12 16.30 7.98 -13.97
N PRO A 13 16.56 6.66 -13.89
CA PRO A 13 17.18 5.91 -14.97
C PRO A 13 16.44 6.07 -16.29
N GLU A 14 17.17 6.00 -17.40
CA GLU A 14 16.61 6.02 -18.75
C GLU A 14 15.57 4.89 -18.92
N GLY A 15 14.44 5.21 -19.56
CA GLY A 15 13.32 4.28 -19.72
C GLY A 15 12.34 4.21 -18.53
N THR A 16 12.58 4.94 -17.43
CA THR A 16 11.60 5.03 -16.34
C THR A 16 10.34 5.75 -16.83
N PRO A 17 9.13 5.15 -16.74
CA PRO A 17 7.89 5.80 -17.14
C PRO A 17 7.65 7.11 -16.36
N PRO A 18 6.97 8.11 -16.96
CA PRO A 18 6.68 9.36 -16.28
C PRO A 18 5.80 9.13 -15.03
N PRO A 19 5.87 10.00 -14.01
CA PRO A 19 5.17 9.81 -12.74
C PRO A 19 3.67 9.53 -12.86
N GLY A 20 2.98 10.19 -13.80
CA GLY A 20 1.55 9.95 -14.02
C GLY A 20 1.24 8.56 -14.57
N GLU A 21 2.16 7.94 -15.32
CA GLU A 21 2.01 6.56 -15.79
C GLU A 21 2.23 5.56 -14.66
N LEU A 22 3.30 5.74 -13.89
CA LEU A 22 3.55 4.97 -12.67
C LEU A 22 2.38 5.07 -11.69
N ALA A 23 1.78 6.25 -11.55
CA ALA A 23 0.62 6.46 -10.68
C ALA A 23 -0.62 5.74 -11.21
N ARG A 24 -0.84 5.67 -12.54
CA ARG A 24 -1.91 4.85 -13.12
C ARG A 24 -1.70 3.36 -12.85
N MET A 25 -0.47 2.87 -13.02
CA MET A 25 -0.13 1.48 -12.72
C MET A 25 -0.35 1.15 -11.23
N ALA A 26 0.13 2.02 -10.33
CA ALA A 26 -0.09 1.88 -8.88
C ALA A 26 -1.58 1.87 -8.53
N ARG A 27 -2.39 2.70 -9.20
CA ARG A 27 -3.85 2.70 -9.03
C ARG A 27 -4.52 1.40 -9.51
N GLY A 28 -4.03 0.81 -10.59
CA GLY A 28 -4.47 -0.51 -11.05
C GLY A 28 -4.20 -1.57 -9.98
N VAL A 29 -2.95 -1.68 -9.54
CA VAL A 29 -2.52 -2.68 -8.54
C VAL A 29 -3.24 -2.53 -7.19
N LEU A 30 -3.51 -1.29 -6.76
CA LEU A 30 -4.12 -1.00 -5.45
C LEU A 30 -5.64 -0.82 -5.51
N ALA A 31 -6.29 -1.09 -6.65
CA ALA A 31 -7.72 -0.86 -6.84
C ALA A 31 -8.58 -1.61 -5.80
N GLY A 32 -8.30 -2.89 -5.54
CA GLY A 32 -9.00 -3.70 -4.54
C GLY A 32 -8.84 -3.13 -3.12
N ALA A 33 -7.61 -2.83 -2.72
CA ALA A 33 -7.28 -2.19 -1.44
C ALA A 33 -8.03 -0.86 -1.24
N VAL A 34 -8.14 -0.03 -2.29
CA VAL A 34 -8.88 1.24 -2.23
C VAL A 34 -10.38 1.00 -2.07
N ARG A 35 -10.95 0.01 -2.75
CA ARG A 35 -12.38 -0.35 -2.60
C ARG A 35 -12.68 -0.76 -1.16
N VAL A 36 -11.86 -1.62 -0.58
CA VAL A 36 -11.98 -2.05 0.83
C VAL A 36 -11.79 -0.89 1.79
N ALA A 37 -10.81 -0.01 1.56
CA ALA A 37 -10.58 1.16 2.40
C ALA A 37 -11.74 2.17 2.35
N ARG A 38 -12.35 2.39 1.18
CA ARG A 38 -13.54 3.24 1.01
C ARG A 38 -14.76 2.64 1.69
N TRP A 39 -14.95 1.32 1.57
CA TRP A 39 -16.00 0.61 2.29
C TRP A 39 -15.86 0.80 3.81
N ALA A 40 -14.67 0.55 4.37
CA ALA A 40 -14.42 0.70 5.80
C ALA A 40 -14.63 2.15 6.29
N ALA A 41 -14.28 3.14 5.46
CA ALA A 41 -14.53 4.54 5.76
C ALA A 41 -16.02 4.89 5.77
N ARG A 42 -16.82 4.30 4.86
CA ARG A 42 -18.29 4.46 4.81
C ARG A 42 -18.95 3.85 6.04
N GLU A 43 -18.65 2.59 6.36
CA GLU A 43 -19.19 1.90 7.55
C GLU A 43 -18.91 2.68 8.84
N ARG A 44 -17.73 3.30 8.94
CA ARG A 44 -17.40 4.18 10.07
C ARG A 44 -18.28 5.42 10.13
N GLY A 45 -18.53 6.08 9.00
CA GLY A 45 -19.40 7.25 8.92
C GLY A 45 -20.85 6.95 9.35
N GLU A 46 -21.29 5.71 9.13
CA GLU A 46 -22.62 5.20 9.51
C GLU A 46 -22.68 4.69 10.96
N GLY A 47 -21.58 4.78 11.73
CA GLY A 47 -21.52 4.36 13.13
C GLY A 47 -21.27 2.87 13.35
N ALA A 48 -21.15 2.08 12.28
CA ALA A 48 -20.88 0.64 12.28
C ALA A 48 -19.42 0.32 11.89
N GLY A 49 -18.48 1.21 12.21
CA GLY A 49 -17.12 1.14 11.70
C GLY A 49 -16.44 -0.22 11.90
N ALA A 50 -15.85 -0.75 10.83
CA ALA A 50 -15.06 -1.97 10.88
C ALA A 50 -13.92 -1.80 11.89
N ARG A 51 -14.04 -2.48 13.04
CA ARG A 51 -13.01 -2.48 14.07
C ARG A 51 -11.99 -3.55 13.71
N ALA A 52 -10.73 -3.17 13.65
CA ALA A 52 -9.68 -4.15 13.42
C ALA A 52 -9.49 -5.01 14.68
N ALA A 53 -9.07 -6.27 14.50
CA ALA A 53 -8.61 -7.09 15.60
C ALA A 53 -7.31 -6.54 16.21
N ALA A 54 -6.86 -7.11 17.33
CA ALA A 54 -5.67 -6.63 18.05
C ALA A 54 -4.38 -6.72 17.22
N ASP A 55 -4.28 -7.72 16.34
CA ASP A 55 -3.20 -7.87 15.37
C ASP A 55 -3.39 -6.99 14.12
N GLY A 56 -4.54 -6.31 14.03
CA GLY A 56 -4.93 -5.47 12.92
C GLY A 56 -5.60 -6.17 11.75
N SER A 57 -5.82 -7.49 11.85
CA SER A 57 -6.61 -8.23 10.86
C SER A 57 -8.05 -7.73 10.84
N LEU A 58 -8.73 -7.95 9.71
CA LEU A 58 -10.16 -7.72 9.59
C LEU A 58 -10.91 -8.89 10.23
N PRO A 59 -11.79 -8.65 11.23
CA PRO A 59 -12.58 -9.73 11.83
C PRO A 59 -13.45 -10.45 10.79
N ASP A 60 -13.72 -11.73 10.99
CA ASP A 60 -14.44 -12.58 10.04
C ASP A 60 -15.81 -12.01 9.65
N THR A 61 -16.57 -11.51 10.62
CA THR A 61 -17.88 -10.88 10.38
C THR A 61 -17.78 -9.65 9.48
N ALA A 62 -16.76 -8.81 9.69
CA ALA A 62 -16.52 -7.63 8.86
C ALA A 62 -16.01 -8.04 7.46
N ALA A 63 -15.22 -9.12 7.36
CA ALA A 63 -14.77 -9.67 6.08
C ALA A 63 -15.95 -10.20 5.25
N GLU A 64 -16.92 -10.88 5.87
CA GLU A 64 -18.14 -11.35 5.21
C GLU A 64 -19.05 -10.20 4.76
N GLN A 65 -19.23 -9.19 5.61
CA GLN A 65 -20.02 -8.00 5.27
C GLN A 65 -19.42 -7.24 4.09
N ALA A 66 -18.10 -7.01 4.12
CA ALA A 66 -17.39 -6.39 3.01
C ALA A 66 -17.44 -7.24 1.74
N ALA A 67 -17.30 -8.56 1.86
CA ALA A 67 -17.39 -9.50 0.74
C ALA A 67 -18.76 -9.40 0.05
N ALA A 68 -19.84 -9.41 0.83
CA ALA A 68 -21.18 -9.22 0.31
C ALA A 68 -21.38 -7.84 -0.33
N ALA A 69 -20.91 -6.76 0.33
CA ALA A 69 -21.09 -5.39 -0.16
C ALA A 69 -20.25 -5.06 -1.40
N LEU A 70 -19.11 -5.73 -1.58
CA LEU A 70 -18.16 -5.47 -2.67
C LEU A 70 -18.19 -6.54 -3.76
N GLU A 71 -19.03 -7.56 -3.63
CA GLU A 71 -19.11 -8.71 -4.54
C GLU A 71 -17.73 -9.39 -4.70
N LEU A 72 -17.06 -9.62 -3.58
CA LEU A 72 -15.74 -10.27 -3.49
C LEU A 72 -15.83 -11.50 -2.59
N THR A 73 -14.81 -12.35 -2.61
CA THR A 73 -14.70 -13.40 -1.58
C THR A 73 -14.13 -12.80 -0.28
N PRO A 74 -14.45 -13.38 0.89
CA PRO A 74 -13.84 -12.96 2.15
C PRO A 74 -12.31 -13.03 2.14
N GLN A 75 -11.73 -13.95 1.37
CA GLN A 75 -10.28 -14.04 1.19
C GLN A 75 -9.71 -12.85 0.42
N GLN A 76 -10.35 -12.44 -0.68
CA GLN A 76 -9.95 -11.25 -1.43
C GLN A 76 -10.03 -9.99 -0.57
N VAL A 77 -11.11 -9.85 0.21
CA VAL A 77 -11.29 -8.73 1.14
C VAL A 77 -10.15 -8.68 2.17
N ARG A 78 -9.78 -9.80 2.79
CA ARG A 78 -8.68 -9.83 3.77
C ARG A 78 -7.34 -9.45 3.13
N ALA A 79 -7.04 -9.96 1.94
CA ALA A 79 -5.83 -9.60 1.21
C ALA A 79 -5.79 -8.10 0.86
N ASP A 80 -6.91 -7.54 0.40
CA ASP A 80 -7.02 -6.12 0.07
C ASP A 80 -7.02 -5.22 1.31
N TRP A 81 -7.56 -5.69 2.44
CA TRP A 81 -7.46 -5.04 3.74
C TRP A 81 -6.01 -4.92 4.20
N ASP A 82 -5.26 -6.01 4.15
CA ASP A 82 -3.84 -6.01 4.51
C ASP A 82 -3.06 -5.08 3.59
N ARG A 83 -3.30 -5.17 2.28
CA ARG A 83 -2.68 -4.27 1.31
C ARG A 83 -3.05 -2.80 1.56
N ALA A 84 -4.29 -2.51 1.96
CA ALA A 84 -4.73 -1.15 2.31
C ALA A 84 -4.04 -0.60 3.56
N ARG A 85 -3.78 -1.44 4.57
CA ARG A 85 -3.00 -1.06 5.75
C ARG A 85 -1.56 -0.77 5.39
N LEU A 86 -0.91 -1.67 4.66
CA LEU A 86 0.50 -1.54 4.27
C LEU A 86 0.72 -0.32 3.37
N ALA A 87 -0.21 -0.06 2.45
CA ALA A 87 -0.17 1.12 1.60
C ALA A 87 -0.55 2.43 2.33
N GLY A 88 -0.95 2.38 3.61
CA GLY A 88 -1.38 3.55 4.38
C GLY A 88 -2.67 4.20 3.85
N LEU A 89 -3.53 3.42 3.21
CA LEU A 89 -4.91 3.79 2.85
C LEU A 89 -5.83 3.68 4.06
N ILE A 90 -5.49 2.77 4.98
CA ILE A 90 -6.11 2.57 6.28
C ILE A 90 -5.09 2.85 7.37
N GLU A 91 -5.48 3.62 8.37
CA GLU A 91 -4.71 3.85 9.58
C GLU A 91 -5.47 3.24 10.76
N LEU A 92 -4.78 2.48 11.62
CA LEU A 92 -5.36 2.00 12.86
C LEU A 92 -5.03 2.93 14.03
N HIS A 93 -6.03 3.25 14.83
CA HIS A 93 -5.88 4.02 16.05
C HIS A 93 -6.72 3.40 17.18
N GLY A 94 -6.07 2.77 18.16
CA GLY A 94 -6.79 2.13 19.28
C GLY A 94 -7.77 1.03 18.85
N GLY A 95 -7.46 0.33 17.75
CA GLY A 95 -8.34 -0.67 17.11
C GLY A 95 -9.42 -0.06 16.20
N GLU A 96 -9.62 1.26 16.22
CA GLU A 96 -10.47 1.93 15.24
C GLU A 96 -9.75 2.09 13.91
N THR A 97 -10.49 1.82 12.84
CA THR A 97 -10.04 2.02 11.47
C THR A 97 -10.35 3.44 11.04
N ARG A 98 -9.36 4.16 10.52
CA ARG A 98 -9.51 5.51 9.98
C ARG A 98 -9.04 5.56 8.54
N PRO A 99 -9.69 6.36 7.67
CA PRO A 99 -9.16 6.61 6.34
C PRO A 99 -7.80 7.31 6.49
N GLY A 100 -6.76 6.76 5.87
CA GLY A 100 -5.46 7.40 5.82
C GLY A 100 -5.47 8.63 4.93
N TRP A 101 -4.45 9.50 5.06
CA TRP A 101 -4.35 10.70 4.21
C TRP A 101 -4.27 10.36 2.71
N ARG A 102 -3.66 9.21 2.37
CA ARG A 102 -3.53 8.75 0.99
C ARG A 102 -4.88 8.43 0.37
N LEU A 103 -5.78 7.82 1.12
CA LEU A 103 -7.13 7.54 0.65
C LEU A 103 -7.88 8.84 0.29
N ARG A 104 -7.70 9.90 1.09
CA ARG A 104 -8.31 11.23 0.85
C ARG A 104 -7.71 11.98 -0.35
N ALA A 105 -6.54 11.58 -0.82
CA ALA A 105 -5.83 12.21 -1.93
C ALA A 105 -5.76 11.32 -3.18
N TRP A 106 -6.27 10.09 -3.10
CA TRP A 106 -6.05 9.01 -4.06
C TRP A 106 -6.35 9.39 -5.51
N ASP A 107 -7.49 10.04 -5.73
CA ASP A 107 -7.96 10.37 -7.09
C ASP A 107 -7.32 11.63 -7.67
N ARG A 108 -6.65 12.46 -6.85
CA ARG A 108 -6.20 13.82 -7.24
C ARG A 108 -4.72 14.09 -7.04
N ASP A 109 -3.99 13.20 -6.35
CA ASP A 109 -2.57 13.37 -6.06
C ASP A 109 -1.81 12.08 -6.40
N ASP A 110 -1.06 12.12 -7.51
CA ASP A 110 -0.22 11.00 -7.94
C ASP A 110 0.85 10.63 -6.91
N SER A 111 1.30 11.58 -6.09
CA SER A 111 2.26 11.29 -5.01
C SER A 111 1.63 10.44 -3.91
N ALA A 112 0.30 10.50 -3.72
CA ALA A 112 -0.40 9.62 -2.78
C ALA A 112 -0.42 8.18 -3.28
N ALA A 113 -0.64 7.98 -4.59
CA ALA A 113 -0.62 6.66 -5.22
C ALA A 113 0.78 6.04 -5.18
N LEU A 114 1.79 6.79 -5.63
CA LEU A 114 3.18 6.33 -5.66
C LEU A 114 3.72 6.01 -4.26
N ARG A 115 3.44 6.85 -3.25
CA ARG A 115 3.84 6.59 -1.87
C ARG A 115 3.08 5.44 -1.19
N GLY A 116 1.93 5.02 -1.74
CA GLY A 116 1.25 3.81 -1.29
C GLY A 116 1.96 2.55 -1.78
N TRP A 117 2.42 2.56 -3.03
CA TRP A 117 3.18 1.46 -3.62
C TRP A 117 4.56 1.30 -2.96
N VAL A 118 5.28 2.39 -2.70
CA VAL A 118 6.56 2.35 -1.96
C VAL A 118 6.38 1.79 -0.55
N ALA A 119 5.32 2.18 0.17
CA ALA A 119 5.06 1.67 1.52
C ALA A 119 4.85 0.14 1.56
N LEU A 120 4.32 -0.45 0.49
CA LEU A 120 4.20 -1.90 0.36
C LEU A 120 5.58 -2.58 0.29
N PHE A 121 6.53 -2.01 -0.47
CA PHE A 121 7.90 -2.49 -0.54
C PHE A 121 8.63 -2.32 0.80
N ASP A 122 8.54 -1.13 1.40
CA ASP A 122 9.15 -0.86 2.71
C ASP A 122 8.66 -1.86 3.78
N ALA A 123 7.35 -2.13 3.80
CA ALA A 123 6.78 -3.08 4.74
C ALA A 123 7.29 -4.51 4.54
N TRP A 124 7.47 -4.93 3.29
CA TRP A 124 8.06 -6.23 2.97
C TRP A 124 9.51 -6.31 3.46
N SER A 125 10.32 -5.28 3.19
CA SER A 125 11.72 -5.22 3.65
C SER A 125 11.85 -5.20 5.18
N LEU A 126 10.86 -4.66 5.91
CA LEU A 126 10.81 -4.71 7.37
C LEU A 126 10.38 -6.09 7.90
N ALA A 127 9.42 -6.74 7.25
CA ALA A 127 8.95 -8.07 7.64
C ALA A 127 9.97 -9.18 7.30
N ARG A 128 10.77 -8.94 6.26
CA ARG A 128 11.84 -9.82 5.78
C ARG A 128 13.16 -9.05 5.77
N PRO A 129 13.77 -8.83 6.95
CA PRO A 129 15.05 -8.14 7.02
C PRO A 129 16.10 -8.88 6.21
N ALA A 130 17.06 -8.13 5.65
CA ALA A 130 18.19 -8.70 4.96
C ALA A 130 18.96 -9.66 5.89
N PRO A 131 19.53 -10.76 5.37
CA PRO A 131 20.42 -11.62 6.13
C PRO A 131 21.55 -10.81 6.77
N ALA A 132 21.93 -11.15 8.00
CA ALA A 132 22.87 -10.35 8.79
C ALA A 132 24.29 -10.26 8.17
N ASP A 133 24.62 -11.20 7.30
CA ASP A 133 25.89 -11.32 6.56
C ASP A 133 25.82 -10.73 5.14
N ALA A 134 24.65 -10.27 4.69
CA ALA A 134 24.49 -9.65 3.38
C ALA A 134 25.19 -8.29 3.35
N SER A 135 26.01 -8.06 2.32
CA SER A 135 26.63 -6.76 2.12
C SER A 135 25.55 -5.72 1.74
N PRO A 136 25.63 -4.47 2.24
CA PRO A 136 24.66 -3.43 1.89
C PRO A 136 24.53 -3.18 0.38
N GLY A 137 25.63 -3.35 -0.37
CA GLY A 137 25.63 -3.26 -1.84
C GLY A 137 24.83 -4.38 -2.50
N ALA A 138 25.02 -5.64 -2.06
CA ALA A 138 24.24 -6.76 -2.57
C ALA A 138 22.74 -6.63 -2.24
N VAL A 139 22.40 -6.08 -1.06
CA VAL A 139 21.00 -5.79 -0.71
C VAL A 139 20.41 -4.72 -1.63
N ALA A 140 21.17 -3.66 -1.93
CA ALA A 140 20.73 -2.61 -2.85
C ALA A 140 20.50 -3.17 -4.27
N GLU A 141 21.43 -3.96 -4.79
CA GLU A 141 21.30 -4.61 -6.11
C GLU A 141 20.07 -5.53 -6.19
N VAL A 142 19.78 -6.30 -5.14
CA VAL A 142 18.59 -7.15 -5.07
C VAL A 142 17.30 -6.33 -5.00
N ILE A 143 17.26 -5.25 -4.22
CA ILE A 143 16.10 -4.35 -4.17
C ILE A 143 15.86 -3.69 -5.53
N GLU A 144 16.93 -3.25 -6.20
CA GLU A 144 16.88 -2.66 -7.54
C GLU A 144 16.39 -3.67 -8.60
N ALA A 145 16.75 -4.94 -8.47
CA ALA A 145 16.34 -6.02 -9.37
C ALA A 145 14.99 -6.67 -9.01
N LEU A 146 14.46 -6.42 -7.82
CA LEU A 146 13.24 -7.06 -7.30
C LEU A 146 12.02 -6.86 -8.22
N PRO A 147 11.78 -5.66 -8.80
CA PRO A 147 10.66 -5.46 -9.73
C PRO A 147 10.74 -6.39 -10.96
N GLN A 148 11.93 -6.63 -11.50
CA GLN A 148 12.15 -7.52 -12.65
C GLN A 148 11.95 -8.99 -12.26
N VAL A 149 12.40 -9.39 -11.07
CA VAL A 149 12.16 -10.74 -10.53
C VAL A 149 10.67 -10.97 -10.27
N LEU A 150 9.96 -10.02 -9.67
CA LEU A 150 8.52 -10.11 -9.44
C LEU A 150 7.72 -10.17 -10.74
N SER A 151 8.17 -9.43 -11.77
CA SER A 151 7.59 -9.48 -13.13
C SER A 151 7.79 -10.86 -13.79
N LEU A 152 8.94 -11.50 -13.60
CA LEU A 152 9.23 -12.85 -14.10
C LEU A 152 8.33 -13.92 -13.44
N LEU A 153 8.04 -13.76 -12.15
CA LEU A 153 7.28 -14.73 -11.35
C LEU A 153 5.75 -14.60 -11.52
N TYR A 154 5.25 -13.76 -12.43
CA TYR A 154 3.81 -13.49 -12.63
C TYR A 154 3.08 -13.05 -11.35
N LEU A 155 3.79 -12.47 -10.37
CA LEU A 155 3.19 -11.98 -9.12
C LEU A 155 2.64 -10.55 -9.24
N SER A 156 2.66 -9.96 -10.44
CA SER A 156 1.92 -8.75 -10.79
C SER A 156 0.83 -9.08 -11.81
N ALA A 157 -0.35 -9.40 -11.31
CA ALA A 157 -1.62 -9.37 -12.04
C ALA A 157 -2.65 -8.63 -11.17
#